data_AF-A0A7C2RB05-F1
#
_entry.id   AF-A0A7C2RB05-F1
#
_cell.length_a   1.000
_cell.length_b   1.000
_cell.length_c   1.000
_cell.angle_alpha   90.00
_cell.angle_beta   90.00
_cell.angle_gamma   90.00
#
_symmetry.space_group_name_H-M   'P 1'
#
loop_
_entity.id
_entity.type
_entity.pdbx_description
1 polymer ?
#
loop_
_entity_poly.entity_id
_entity_poly.type
_entity_poly.pdbx_seq_one_letter_code
_entity_poly.pdbx_strand_id
1 'polypeptide(L)'
;MKRFQLSGQTGYTLAELLVALAMTGLIMVGVATLYITGQGIYQAGANQAQALQSSRIAMATLEEDLRLAGYGFPSVANQPKITAATPTSITFWADLTNGSTSLTNDVAVGNTILQVTSTAGIKAGDTIYLINGGQFETPTVVSVTATTITINPAAGAAYPRGAQVGRPTLITYTWNPDTQMLDKNAGEGAGLEPVASGIPFFQFSYFGVQGIDNDAPLTPPITSPANIRRIQIQMRVQSIGEQIVMTSDIRPRNIP
;
A
#
# COMPACT_ATOMS: atom_id res chain seq x y z
N MET A 1 26.83 40.51 78.00
CA MET A 1 25.74 40.66 77.01
C MET A 1 26.34 40.54 75.60
N LYS A 2 25.89 39.55 74.81
CA LYS A 2 26.35 39.30 73.43
C LYS A 2 25.83 40.41 72.50
N ARG A 3 26.72 41.09 71.77
CA ARG A 3 26.34 41.99 70.66
C ARG A 3 26.02 41.14 69.42
N PHE A 4 24.80 41.23 68.93
CA PHE A 4 24.40 40.72 67.62
C PHE A 4 25.18 41.49 66.54
N GLN A 5 26.01 40.79 65.78
CA GLN A 5 26.58 41.34 64.55
C GLN A 5 25.48 41.32 63.48
N LEU A 6 24.97 42.50 63.13
CA LEU A 6 24.15 42.70 61.94
C LEU A 6 25.07 42.52 60.73
N SER A 7 24.84 41.45 59.97
CA SER A 7 25.55 41.17 58.73
C SER A 7 25.33 42.33 57.75
N GLY A 8 26.41 43.02 57.37
CA GLY A 8 26.35 44.16 56.45
C GLY A 8 25.83 43.72 55.09
N GLN A 9 24.72 44.30 54.63
CA GLN A 9 24.27 44.14 53.25
C GLN A 9 25.14 45.03 52.36
N THR A 10 26.12 44.43 51.69
CA THR A 10 26.93 45.09 50.66
C THR A 10 26.13 45.15 49.36
N GLY A 11 25.88 46.35 48.83
CA GLY A 11 25.30 46.54 47.50
C GLY A 11 26.30 46.26 46.38
N TYR A 12 25.81 45.86 45.21
CA TYR A 12 26.63 45.58 44.03
C TYR A 12 26.97 46.86 43.26
N THR A 13 28.19 46.92 42.72
CA THR A 13 28.62 48.01 41.83
C THR A 13 28.07 47.80 40.41
N LEU A 14 27.91 48.89 39.65
CA LEU A 14 27.45 48.84 38.25
C LEU A 14 28.41 48.01 37.38
N ALA A 15 29.71 48.05 37.67
CA ALA A 15 30.72 47.25 36.99
C ALA A 15 30.53 45.73 37.21
N GLU A 16 30.22 45.30 38.44
CA GLU A 16 29.93 43.88 38.73
C GLU A 16 28.69 43.38 37.99
N LEU A 17 27.64 44.19 37.89
CA LEU A 17 26.44 43.85 37.10
C LEU A 17 26.74 43.72 35.60
N LEU A 18 27.57 44.60 35.04
CA LEU A 18 27.98 44.52 33.64
C LEU A 18 28.82 43.26 33.36
N VAL A 19 29.76 42.93 34.24
CA VAL A 19 30.57 41.70 34.12
C VAL A 19 29.70 40.47 34.25
N ALA A 20 28.77 40.44 35.21
CA ALA A 20 27.83 39.34 35.39
C ALA A 20 26.96 39.14 34.13
N LEU A 21 26.37 40.20 33.59
CA LEU A 21 25.58 40.16 32.35
C LEU A 21 26.41 39.69 31.15
N ALA A 22 27.66 40.15 31.01
CA ALA A 22 28.55 39.72 29.94
C ALA A 22 28.86 38.22 30.02
N MET A 23 29.16 37.71 31.22
CA MET A 23 29.40 36.28 31.45
C MET A 23 28.14 35.45 31.21
N THR A 24 26.99 35.87 31.73
CA THR A 24 25.71 35.18 31.51
C THR A 24 25.33 35.18 30.03
N GLY A 25 25.52 36.29 29.32
CA GLY A 25 25.28 36.39 27.88
C GLY A 25 26.14 35.40 27.08
N LEU A 26 27.42 35.30 27.41
CA LEU A 26 28.35 34.36 26.75
C LEU A 26 27.95 32.89 27.02
N ILE A 27 27.55 32.57 28.26
CA ILE A 27 27.03 31.24 28.61
C ILE A 27 25.74 30.94 27.85
N MET A 28 24.80 31.90 27.79
CA MET A 28 23.53 31.74 27.10
C MET A 28 23.70 31.51 25.60
N VAL A 29 24.69 32.14 24.96
CA VAL A 29 25.04 31.85 23.55
C VAL A 29 25.43 30.38 23.39
N GLY A 30 26.29 29.85 24.28
CA GLY A 30 26.67 28.43 24.25
C GLY A 30 25.51 27.47 24.49
N VAL A 31 24.60 27.79 25.41
CA VAL A 31 23.40 26.97 25.66
C VAL A 31 22.43 27.03 24.48
N ALA A 32 22.22 28.21 23.89
CA ALA A 32 21.32 28.39 22.76
C ALA A 32 21.79 27.61 21.52
N THR A 33 23.10 27.60 21.22
CA THR A 33 23.63 26.81 20.10
C THR A 33 23.45 25.30 20.31
N LEU A 34 23.71 24.81 21.53
CA LEU A 34 23.45 23.40 21.88
C LEU A 34 21.97 23.05 21.74
N TYR A 35 21.08 23.92 22.20
CA TYR A 35 19.63 23.73 22.09
C TYR A 35 19.16 23.66 20.64
N ILE A 36 19.56 24.62 19.80
CA ILE A 36 19.21 24.67 18.37
C ILE A 36 19.74 23.43 17.64
N THR A 37 20.99 23.05 17.92
CA THR A 37 21.61 21.85 17.33
C THR A 37 20.88 20.59 17.78
N GLY A 38 20.55 20.49 19.07
CA GLY A 38 19.81 19.37 19.64
C GLY A 38 18.41 19.23 19.03
N GLN A 39 17.70 20.33 18.83
CA GLN A 39 16.41 20.33 18.13
C GLN A 39 16.54 19.82 16.69
N GLY A 40 17.55 20.29 15.94
CA GLY A 40 17.78 19.84 14.57
C GLY A 40 18.03 18.33 14.47
N ILE A 41 18.86 17.79 15.37
CA ILE A 41 19.14 16.36 15.45
C ILE A 41 17.86 15.58 15.80
N TYR A 42 17.09 16.05 16.78
CA TYR A 42 15.84 15.41 17.18
C TYR A 42 14.84 15.33 16.01
N GLN A 43 14.61 16.44 15.30
CA GLN A 43 13.68 16.47 14.17
C GLN A 43 14.16 15.60 13.00
N ALA A 44 15.45 15.63 12.69
CA ALA A 44 16.03 14.75 11.67
C ALA A 44 15.86 13.26 12.04
N GLY A 45 16.09 12.91 13.30
CA GLY A 45 15.88 11.56 13.82
C GLY A 45 14.42 11.14 13.77
N ALA A 46 13.49 12.01 14.16
CA ALA A 46 12.05 11.75 14.12
C ALA A 46 11.55 11.52 12.70
N ASN A 47 11.95 12.37 11.74
CA ASN A 47 11.56 12.22 10.34
C ASN A 47 12.07 10.91 9.73
N GLN A 48 13.31 10.51 10.05
CA GLN A 48 13.87 9.25 9.60
C GLN A 48 13.16 8.04 10.21
N ALA A 49 12.89 8.09 11.52
CA ALA A 49 12.13 7.03 12.20
C ALA A 49 10.73 6.86 11.59
N GLN A 50 10.06 7.97 11.26
CA GLN A 50 8.77 7.96 10.59
C GLN A 50 8.86 7.36 9.18
N ALA A 51 9.87 7.75 8.38
CA ALA A 51 10.08 7.20 7.03
C ALA A 51 10.37 5.68 7.05
N LEU A 52 11.14 5.22 8.04
CA LEU A 52 11.38 3.78 8.24
C LEU A 52 10.09 3.06 8.64
N GLN A 53 9.31 3.62 9.55
CA GLN A 53 8.05 3.01 9.98
C GLN A 53 7.03 2.95 8.83
N SER A 54 6.87 4.03 8.06
CA SER A 54 5.98 4.04 6.89
C SER A 54 6.42 3.02 5.84
N SER A 55 7.73 2.88 5.61
CA SER A 55 8.28 1.89 4.68
C SER A 55 8.02 0.44 5.14
N ARG A 56 8.12 0.16 6.45
CA ARG A 56 7.78 -1.16 7.02
C ARG A 56 6.31 -1.50 6.84
N ILE A 57 5.42 -0.53 7.10
CA ILE A 57 3.97 -0.69 6.91
C ILE A 57 3.66 -0.92 5.41
N ALA A 58 4.28 -0.14 4.53
CA ALA A 58 4.11 -0.27 3.09
C ALA A 58 4.57 -1.65 2.58
N MET A 59 5.75 -2.11 3.00
CA MET A 59 6.23 -3.45 2.66
C MET A 59 5.28 -4.55 3.16
N ALA A 60 4.83 -4.47 4.41
CA ALA A 60 3.90 -5.46 4.96
C ALA A 60 2.55 -5.49 4.21
N THR A 61 1.99 -4.32 3.91
CA THR A 61 0.71 -4.20 3.17
C THR A 61 0.84 -4.75 1.75
N LEU A 62 1.93 -4.40 1.08
CA LEU A 62 2.21 -4.84 -0.28
C LEU A 62 2.47 -6.35 -0.34
N GLU A 63 3.16 -6.93 0.64
CA GLU A 63 3.34 -8.37 0.77
C GLU A 63 2.02 -9.12 0.96
N GLU A 64 1.14 -8.61 1.82
CA GLU A 64 -0.17 -9.20 2.08
C GLU A 64 -1.04 -9.20 0.82
N ASP A 65 -1.14 -8.05 0.15
CA ASP A 65 -1.90 -7.90 -1.08
C ASP A 65 -1.37 -8.82 -2.19
N LEU A 66 -0.05 -8.88 -2.38
CA LEU A 66 0.57 -9.75 -3.39
C LEU A 66 0.37 -11.22 -3.07
N ARG A 67 0.36 -11.62 -1.79
CA ARG A 67 0.05 -13.00 -1.40
C ARG A 67 -1.39 -13.39 -1.78
N LEU A 68 -2.30 -12.42 -1.80
CA LEU A 68 -3.68 -12.56 -2.24
C LEU A 68 -3.88 -12.28 -3.73
N ALA A 69 -2.82 -12.02 -4.51
CA ALA A 69 -2.96 -11.83 -5.95
C ALA A 69 -3.68 -13.03 -6.60
N GLY A 70 -4.70 -12.73 -7.40
CA GLY A 70 -5.58 -13.70 -8.04
C GLY A 70 -6.68 -14.28 -7.14
N TYR A 71 -6.80 -13.85 -5.89
CA TYR A 71 -7.88 -14.26 -4.99
C TYR A 71 -9.21 -13.69 -5.48
N GLY A 72 -10.27 -14.52 -5.47
CA GLY A 72 -11.60 -14.08 -5.92
C GLY A 72 -11.67 -13.74 -7.42
N PHE A 73 -10.63 -14.02 -8.21
CA PHE A 73 -10.63 -13.89 -9.67
C PHE A 73 -10.60 -15.28 -10.31
N PRO A 74 -11.49 -15.58 -11.26
CA PRO A 74 -11.66 -16.94 -11.76
C PRO A 74 -10.49 -17.36 -12.66
N SER A 75 -10.21 -18.65 -12.69
CA SER A 75 -9.20 -19.22 -13.59
C SER A 75 -9.84 -19.57 -14.93
N VAL A 76 -10.11 -18.57 -15.76
CA VAL A 76 -10.61 -18.74 -17.13
C VAL A 76 -9.50 -18.52 -18.15
N ALA A 77 -9.60 -19.20 -19.30
CA ALA A 77 -8.64 -19.04 -20.38
C ALA A 77 -8.55 -17.57 -20.82
N ASN A 78 -7.32 -17.10 -21.10
CA ASN A 78 -7.03 -15.75 -21.58
C ASN A 78 -7.34 -14.59 -20.61
N GLN A 79 -7.58 -14.86 -19.32
CA GLN A 79 -7.69 -13.82 -18.28
C GLN A 79 -6.55 -13.97 -17.26
N PRO A 80 -5.41 -13.31 -17.47
CA PRO A 80 -4.26 -13.45 -16.59
C PRO A 80 -4.50 -12.72 -15.26
N LYS A 81 -4.21 -13.40 -14.15
CA LYS A 81 -4.36 -12.85 -12.78
C LYS A 81 -3.43 -11.66 -12.52
N ILE A 82 -2.24 -11.69 -13.11
CA ILE A 82 -1.33 -10.53 -13.21
C ILE A 82 -1.42 -10.03 -14.64
N THR A 83 -1.79 -8.76 -14.83
CA THR A 83 -2.01 -8.18 -16.17
C THR A 83 -0.80 -7.39 -16.66
N ALA A 84 -0.02 -6.81 -15.76
CA ALA A 84 1.20 -6.08 -16.09
C ALA A 84 2.25 -6.23 -14.97
N ALA A 85 3.52 -6.31 -15.36
CA ALA A 85 4.63 -6.45 -14.44
C ALA A 85 5.88 -5.76 -15.02
N THR A 86 6.41 -4.78 -14.29
CA THR A 86 7.65 -4.06 -14.58
C THR A 86 8.50 -3.99 -13.29
N PRO A 87 9.78 -3.59 -13.37
CA PRO A 87 10.61 -3.43 -12.18
C PRO A 87 10.08 -2.42 -11.17
N THR A 88 9.20 -1.50 -11.58
CA THR A 88 8.69 -0.43 -10.71
C THR A 88 7.18 -0.46 -10.54
N SER A 89 6.47 -1.37 -11.23
CA SER A 89 5.02 -1.47 -11.15
C SER A 89 4.54 -2.91 -11.32
N ILE A 90 3.48 -3.27 -10.62
CA ILE A 90 2.75 -4.52 -10.82
C ILE A 90 1.26 -4.24 -10.79
N THR A 91 0.53 -4.88 -11.71
CA THR A 91 -0.94 -4.82 -11.75
C THR A 91 -1.52 -6.24 -11.75
N PHE A 92 -2.46 -6.49 -10.84
CA PHE A 92 -3.07 -7.80 -10.65
C PHE A 92 -4.53 -7.70 -10.17
N TRP A 93 -5.30 -8.74 -10.44
CA TRP A 93 -6.67 -8.87 -9.94
C TRP A 93 -6.68 -9.51 -8.55
N ALA A 94 -7.44 -8.94 -7.62
CA ALA A 94 -7.78 -9.61 -6.37
C ALA A 94 -9.07 -9.03 -5.77
N ASP A 95 -9.83 -9.86 -5.05
CA ASP A 95 -10.92 -9.39 -4.20
C ASP A 95 -10.41 -9.16 -2.76
N LEU A 96 -9.75 -8.01 -2.53
CA LEU A 96 -9.23 -7.67 -1.20
C LEU A 96 -10.33 -7.25 -0.20
N THR A 97 -11.49 -6.86 -0.71
CA THR A 97 -12.61 -6.36 0.10
C THR A 97 -13.62 -7.47 0.48
N ASN A 98 -13.44 -8.68 -0.06
CA ASN A 98 -14.44 -9.75 -0.02
C ASN A 98 -15.82 -9.27 -0.51
N GLY A 99 -15.83 -8.52 -1.61
CA GLY A 99 -17.06 -7.98 -2.21
C GLY A 99 -17.85 -9.00 -3.03
N SER A 100 -17.25 -10.14 -3.35
CA SER A 100 -17.90 -11.22 -4.09
C SER A 100 -19.08 -11.83 -3.34
N THR A 101 -20.08 -12.28 -4.09
CA THR A 101 -21.32 -12.88 -3.58
C THR A 101 -21.74 -14.08 -4.46
N SER A 102 -22.92 -14.64 -4.20
CA SER A 102 -23.46 -15.79 -4.94
C SER A 102 -24.92 -15.57 -5.30
N LEU A 103 -25.34 -16.12 -6.44
CA LEU A 103 -26.75 -16.09 -6.84
C LEU A 103 -27.63 -16.91 -5.88
N THR A 104 -28.78 -16.35 -5.51
CA THR A 104 -29.80 -17.05 -4.71
C THR A 104 -30.87 -17.71 -5.57
N ASN A 105 -31.02 -17.26 -6.83
CA ASN A 105 -31.95 -17.82 -7.82
C ASN A 105 -31.23 -18.07 -9.15
N ASP A 106 -31.83 -18.91 -10.00
CA ASP A 106 -31.41 -19.07 -11.39
C ASP A 106 -31.61 -17.76 -12.17
N VAL A 107 -30.66 -17.45 -13.06
CA VAL A 107 -30.69 -16.31 -13.97
C VAL A 107 -30.77 -16.85 -15.38
N ALA A 108 -31.81 -16.46 -16.11
CA ALA A 108 -31.99 -16.81 -17.51
C ALA A 108 -31.28 -15.81 -18.44
N VAL A 109 -31.02 -16.24 -19.67
CA VAL A 109 -30.50 -15.36 -20.74
C VAL A 109 -31.45 -14.17 -20.93
N GLY A 110 -30.89 -12.97 -21.05
CA GLY A 110 -31.64 -11.72 -21.21
C GLY A 110 -32.13 -11.10 -19.90
N ASN A 111 -31.91 -11.75 -18.75
CA ASN A 111 -32.22 -11.14 -17.46
C ASN A 111 -31.19 -10.06 -17.10
N THR A 112 -31.70 -8.92 -16.61
CA THR A 112 -30.88 -7.82 -16.09
C THR A 112 -30.80 -7.81 -14.57
N ILE A 113 -31.50 -8.72 -13.89
CA ILE A 113 -31.64 -8.75 -12.44
C ILE A 113 -30.99 -10.01 -11.90
N LEU A 114 -30.03 -9.84 -11.00
CA LEU A 114 -29.39 -10.91 -10.25
C LEU A 114 -29.90 -10.85 -8.80
N GLN A 115 -30.50 -11.94 -8.32
CA GLN A 115 -30.80 -12.11 -6.90
C GLN A 115 -29.59 -12.73 -6.23
N VAL A 116 -29.09 -12.10 -5.17
CA VAL A 116 -27.83 -12.47 -4.50
C VAL A 116 -27.98 -12.51 -2.99
N THR A 117 -27.05 -13.19 -2.33
CA THR A 117 -27.05 -13.34 -0.86
C THR A 117 -26.86 -12.00 -0.14
N SER A 118 -25.99 -11.14 -0.66
CA SER A 118 -25.68 -9.81 -0.13
C SER A 118 -25.00 -8.96 -1.21
N THR A 119 -25.17 -7.65 -1.12
CA THR A 119 -24.51 -6.64 -1.97
C THR A 119 -23.55 -5.73 -1.19
N ALA A 120 -23.21 -6.06 0.05
CA ALA A 120 -22.48 -5.17 0.96
C ALA A 120 -21.14 -4.62 0.43
N GLY A 121 -20.48 -5.34 -0.49
CA GLY A 121 -19.24 -4.90 -1.14
C GLY A 121 -19.38 -4.48 -2.60
N ILE A 122 -20.62 -4.33 -3.12
CA ILE A 122 -20.90 -4.02 -4.52
C ILE A 122 -21.65 -2.70 -4.62
N LYS A 123 -21.19 -1.80 -5.49
CA LYS A 123 -21.77 -0.48 -5.77
C LYS A 123 -22.14 -0.34 -7.25
N ALA A 124 -23.03 0.61 -7.55
CA ALA A 124 -23.31 0.99 -8.93
C ALA A 124 -22.02 1.49 -9.61
N GLY A 125 -21.82 1.09 -10.87
CA GLY A 125 -20.63 1.36 -11.66
C GLY A 125 -19.54 0.29 -11.56
N ASP A 126 -19.64 -0.65 -10.62
CA ASP A 126 -18.67 -1.76 -10.54
C ASP A 126 -18.76 -2.69 -11.74
N THR A 127 -17.62 -3.22 -12.17
CA THR A 127 -17.57 -4.37 -13.06
C THR A 127 -17.52 -5.64 -12.20
N ILE A 128 -18.51 -6.51 -12.37
CA ILE A 128 -18.55 -7.82 -11.72
C ILE A 128 -18.32 -8.90 -12.77
N TYR A 129 -18.07 -10.14 -12.33
CA TYR A 129 -18.11 -11.28 -13.22
C TYR A 129 -19.16 -12.30 -12.80
N LEU A 130 -19.70 -13.00 -13.78
CA LEU A 130 -20.54 -14.18 -13.62
C LEU A 130 -19.79 -15.38 -14.18
N ILE A 131 -19.68 -16.45 -13.40
CA ILE A 131 -19.03 -17.68 -13.85
C ILE A 131 -19.87 -18.92 -13.58
N ASN A 132 -19.95 -19.78 -14.58
CA ASN A 132 -20.50 -21.13 -14.46
C ASN A 132 -19.72 -22.08 -15.38
N GLY A 133 -18.81 -22.88 -14.80
CA GLY A 133 -17.92 -23.73 -15.56
C GLY A 133 -17.07 -22.92 -16.54
N GLY A 134 -17.24 -23.14 -17.84
CA GLY A 134 -16.53 -22.41 -18.90
C GLY A 134 -17.20 -21.10 -19.33
N GLN A 135 -18.40 -20.77 -18.85
CA GLN A 135 -19.09 -19.53 -19.18
C GLN A 135 -18.59 -18.40 -18.29
N PHE A 136 -18.23 -17.27 -18.89
CA PHE A 136 -17.68 -16.10 -18.21
C PHE A 136 -18.20 -14.81 -18.86
N GLU A 137 -18.78 -13.93 -18.05
CA GLU A 137 -19.27 -12.62 -18.47
C GLU A 137 -18.85 -11.55 -17.47
N THR A 138 -18.61 -10.33 -17.95
CA THR A 138 -18.22 -9.18 -17.12
C THR A 138 -19.18 -8.00 -17.26
N PRO A 139 -20.41 -8.10 -16.75
CA PRO A 139 -21.35 -7.00 -16.83
C PRO A 139 -21.01 -5.89 -15.82
N THR A 140 -21.49 -4.68 -16.09
CA THR A 140 -21.41 -3.54 -15.18
C THR A 140 -22.68 -3.45 -14.33
N VAL A 141 -22.51 -3.12 -13.05
CA VAL A 141 -23.61 -2.90 -12.11
C VAL A 141 -24.25 -1.54 -12.37
N VAL A 142 -25.55 -1.54 -12.63
CA VAL A 142 -26.37 -0.33 -12.84
C VAL A 142 -26.93 0.18 -11.52
N SER A 143 -27.43 -0.72 -10.67
CA SER A 143 -27.96 -0.38 -9.35
C SER A 143 -27.91 -1.58 -8.41
N VAL A 144 -27.92 -1.30 -7.11
CA VAL A 144 -27.93 -2.31 -6.05
C VAL A 144 -28.99 -1.99 -5.01
N THR A 145 -29.63 -3.05 -4.52
CA THR A 145 -30.39 -3.07 -3.25
C THR A 145 -29.75 -4.10 -2.32
N ALA A 146 -30.31 -4.38 -1.14
CA ALA A 146 -29.71 -5.31 -0.17
C ALA A 146 -29.41 -6.71 -0.74
N THR A 147 -30.26 -7.23 -1.63
CA THR A 147 -30.15 -8.61 -2.17
C THR A 147 -30.31 -8.68 -3.68
N THR A 148 -30.31 -7.55 -4.37
CA THR A 148 -30.55 -7.50 -5.82
C THR A 148 -29.55 -6.58 -6.49
N ILE A 149 -28.96 -7.07 -7.59
CA ILE A 149 -28.05 -6.33 -8.46
C ILE A 149 -28.71 -6.21 -9.83
N THR A 150 -28.81 -5.00 -10.35
CA THR A 150 -29.20 -4.77 -11.76
C THR A 150 -27.94 -4.60 -12.60
N ILE A 151 -27.86 -5.29 -13.72
CA ILE A 151 -26.67 -5.33 -14.59
C ILE A 151 -26.94 -4.81 -16.00
N ASN A 152 -25.87 -4.37 -16.67
CA ASN A 152 -25.84 -4.06 -18.09
C ASN A 152 -24.48 -4.49 -18.70
N PRO A 153 -24.46 -5.23 -19.83
CA PRO A 153 -25.60 -5.81 -20.54
C PRO A 153 -26.35 -6.86 -19.70
N ALA A 154 -27.53 -7.26 -20.16
CA ALA A 154 -28.24 -8.39 -19.59
C ALA A 154 -27.40 -9.68 -19.71
N ALA A 155 -27.64 -10.65 -18.84
CA ALA A 155 -26.92 -11.92 -18.85
C ALA A 155 -27.01 -12.59 -20.24
N GLY A 156 -25.87 -12.86 -20.86
CA GLY A 156 -25.78 -13.50 -22.18
C GLY A 156 -25.98 -15.02 -22.12
N ALA A 157 -25.74 -15.60 -20.96
CA ALA A 157 -25.86 -17.01 -20.63
C ALA A 157 -26.79 -17.24 -19.42
N ALA A 158 -27.21 -18.49 -19.24
CA ALA A 158 -27.95 -18.90 -18.05
C ALA A 158 -26.98 -19.28 -16.91
N TYR A 159 -27.27 -18.78 -15.71
CA TYR A 159 -26.49 -19.05 -14.51
C TYR A 159 -27.37 -19.70 -13.44
N PRO A 160 -27.00 -20.88 -12.90
CA PRO A 160 -27.77 -21.52 -11.86
C PRO A 160 -27.63 -20.80 -10.52
N ARG A 161 -28.59 -21.01 -9.63
CA ARG A 161 -28.47 -20.68 -8.21
C ARG A 161 -27.15 -21.20 -7.65
N GLY A 162 -26.48 -20.38 -6.86
CA GLY A 162 -25.18 -20.67 -6.28
C GLY A 162 -24.00 -20.32 -7.19
N ALA A 163 -24.22 -19.93 -8.45
CA ALA A 163 -23.13 -19.40 -9.28
C ALA A 163 -22.53 -18.15 -8.62
N GLN A 164 -21.21 -18.01 -8.76
CA GLN A 164 -20.48 -16.92 -8.15
C GLN A 164 -20.70 -15.63 -8.94
N VAL A 165 -20.98 -14.56 -8.20
CA VAL A 165 -20.96 -13.17 -8.67
C VAL A 165 -19.74 -12.52 -8.06
N GLY A 166 -18.62 -12.51 -8.76
CA GLY A 166 -17.38 -12.01 -8.20
C GLY A 166 -17.14 -10.54 -8.49
N ARG A 167 -16.50 -9.85 -7.55
CA ARG A 167 -16.14 -8.43 -7.67
C ARG A 167 -14.64 -8.21 -7.34
N PRO A 168 -13.72 -8.79 -8.12
CA PRO A 168 -12.30 -8.53 -7.97
C PRO A 168 -11.98 -7.14 -8.51
N THR A 169 -11.05 -6.44 -7.87
CA THR A 169 -10.55 -5.15 -8.35
C THR A 169 -9.19 -5.32 -9.00
N LEU A 170 -8.90 -4.42 -9.95
CA LEU A 170 -7.58 -4.34 -10.56
C LEU A 170 -6.70 -3.45 -9.68
N ILE A 171 -5.77 -4.07 -8.95
CA ILE A 171 -4.87 -3.38 -8.03
C ILE A 171 -3.55 -3.13 -8.73
N THR A 172 -3.06 -1.89 -8.64
CA THR A 172 -1.78 -1.48 -9.19
C THR A 172 -0.91 -0.87 -8.10
N TYR A 173 0.29 -1.41 -7.92
CA TYR A 173 1.36 -0.73 -7.18
C TYR A 173 2.32 -0.10 -8.17
N THR A 174 2.72 1.15 -7.92
CA THR A 174 3.70 1.86 -8.76
C THR A 174 4.66 2.64 -7.89
N TRP A 175 5.96 2.45 -8.09
CA TRP A 175 6.99 3.29 -7.53
C TRP A 175 7.50 4.28 -8.57
N ASN A 176 7.56 5.54 -8.20
CA ASN A 176 8.08 6.61 -9.03
C ASN A 176 9.46 7.06 -8.51
N PRO A 177 10.56 6.85 -9.28
CA PRO A 177 11.92 7.20 -8.85
C PRO A 177 12.14 8.71 -8.66
N ASP A 178 11.44 9.55 -9.42
CA ASP A 178 11.62 11.01 -9.38
C ASP A 178 11.03 11.61 -8.10
N THR A 179 9.92 11.05 -7.64
CA THR A 179 9.22 11.49 -6.43
C THR A 179 9.57 10.66 -5.19
N GLN A 180 10.22 9.50 -5.38
CA GLN A 180 10.48 8.50 -4.33
C GLN A 180 9.22 8.04 -3.59
N MET A 181 8.09 8.02 -4.30
CA MET A 181 6.79 7.61 -3.78
C MET A 181 6.41 6.23 -4.29
N LEU A 182 5.92 5.39 -3.38
CA LEU A 182 5.23 4.14 -3.69
C LEU A 182 3.74 4.39 -3.55
N ASP A 183 3.02 4.29 -4.66
CA ASP A 183 1.58 4.50 -4.74
C ASP A 183 0.85 3.18 -4.98
N LYS A 184 -0.39 3.10 -4.49
CA LYS A 184 -1.34 2.01 -4.69
C LYS A 184 -2.62 2.57 -5.32
N ASN A 185 -3.06 1.97 -6.40
CA ASN A 185 -4.44 2.07 -6.86
C ASN A 185 -5.16 0.78 -6.46
N ALA A 186 -6.15 0.89 -5.57
CA ALA A 186 -6.94 -0.25 -5.10
C ALA A 186 -7.98 -0.75 -6.13
N GLY A 187 -8.15 -0.04 -7.26
CA GLY A 187 -9.16 -0.34 -8.27
C GLY A 187 -10.57 0.09 -7.88
N GLU A 188 -10.71 0.95 -6.86
CA GLU A 188 -11.98 1.38 -6.27
C GLU A 188 -12.50 2.74 -6.79
N GLY A 189 -11.75 3.38 -7.70
CA GLY A 189 -12.09 4.66 -8.31
C GLY A 189 -11.35 5.88 -7.74
N ALA A 190 -10.60 5.72 -6.64
CA ALA A 190 -9.81 6.80 -6.04
C ALA A 190 -8.54 7.15 -6.83
N GLY A 191 -8.08 6.26 -7.72
CA GLY A 191 -6.82 6.42 -8.45
C GLY A 191 -5.61 5.99 -7.63
N LEU A 192 -4.44 6.58 -7.91
CA LEU A 192 -3.20 6.29 -7.19
C LEU A 192 -3.18 7.05 -5.85
N GLU A 193 -3.00 6.32 -4.75
CA GLU A 193 -2.86 6.85 -3.40
C GLU A 193 -1.48 6.52 -2.82
N PRO A 194 -0.83 7.45 -2.10
CA PRO A 194 0.50 7.23 -1.56
C PRO A 194 0.48 6.23 -0.40
N VAL A 195 1.35 5.22 -0.47
CA VAL A 195 1.54 4.20 0.58
C VAL A 195 2.79 4.49 1.41
N ALA A 196 3.87 4.92 0.76
CA ALA A 196 5.08 5.38 1.42
C ALA A 196 5.83 6.41 0.57
N SER A 197 6.54 7.30 1.25
CA SER A 197 7.36 8.36 0.67
C SER A 197 8.81 8.24 1.13
N GLY A 198 9.74 8.82 0.38
CA GLY A 198 11.16 8.83 0.74
C GLY A 198 11.82 7.46 0.57
N ILE A 199 11.38 6.71 -0.44
CA ILE A 199 11.95 5.42 -0.84
C ILE A 199 12.98 5.67 -1.95
N PRO A 200 14.30 5.82 -1.64
CA PRO A 200 15.34 6.08 -2.63
C PRO A 200 15.54 4.95 -3.64
N PHE A 201 15.13 3.73 -3.31
CA PHE A 201 15.21 2.59 -4.22
C PHE A 201 14.08 1.62 -3.94
N PHE A 202 13.40 1.20 -5.00
CA PHE A 202 12.41 0.13 -4.97
C PHE A 202 12.50 -0.68 -6.27
N GLN A 203 12.43 -2.00 -6.17
CA GLN A 203 12.44 -2.87 -7.33
C GLN A 203 11.63 -4.14 -7.11
N PHE A 204 10.75 -4.45 -8.06
CA PHE A 204 10.21 -5.79 -8.26
C PHE A 204 11.14 -6.62 -9.16
N SER A 205 11.31 -7.88 -8.78
CA SER A 205 11.92 -8.92 -9.61
C SER A 205 10.99 -10.11 -9.68
N TYR A 206 10.83 -10.67 -10.88
CA TYR A 206 9.85 -11.71 -11.15
C TYR A 206 10.54 -13.01 -11.48
N PHE A 207 9.99 -14.11 -10.97
CA PHE A 207 10.47 -15.46 -11.25
C PHE A 207 9.28 -16.33 -11.59
N GLY A 208 9.50 -17.31 -12.45
CA GLY A 208 8.41 -18.12 -12.95
C GLY A 208 8.82 -19.16 -13.95
N VAL A 209 7.86 -19.53 -14.80
CA VAL A 209 8.03 -20.62 -15.76
C VAL A 209 8.83 -20.16 -16.97
N GLN A 210 10.01 -20.76 -17.16
CA GLN A 210 10.82 -20.66 -18.37
C GLN A 210 11.33 -22.06 -18.75
N GLY A 211 10.81 -22.60 -19.86
CA GLY A 211 11.10 -23.98 -20.23
C GLY A 211 10.57 -24.97 -19.18
N ILE A 212 11.46 -25.72 -18.55
CA ILE A 212 11.12 -26.68 -17.47
C ILE A 212 11.25 -26.09 -16.06
N ASP A 213 11.90 -24.93 -15.93
CA ASP A 213 12.16 -24.30 -14.64
C ASP A 213 10.98 -23.44 -14.22
N ASN A 214 10.41 -23.72 -13.04
CA ASN A 214 9.25 -23.00 -12.50
C ASN A 214 9.62 -21.80 -11.60
N ASP A 215 10.91 -21.50 -11.46
CA ASP A 215 11.42 -20.41 -10.62
C ASP A 215 12.59 -19.67 -11.30
N ALA A 216 12.60 -19.67 -12.63
CA ALA A 216 13.60 -18.97 -13.43
C ALA A 216 13.36 -17.46 -13.38
N PRO A 217 14.42 -16.62 -13.32
CA PRO A 217 14.27 -15.17 -13.38
C PRO A 217 13.64 -14.75 -14.72
N LEU A 218 12.61 -13.91 -14.65
CA LEU A 218 11.94 -13.36 -15.81
C LEU A 218 12.51 -11.95 -16.09
N THR A 219 13.04 -11.77 -17.30
CA THR A 219 13.67 -10.50 -17.70
C THR A 219 12.63 -9.51 -18.24
N PRO A 220 12.59 -8.26 -17.76
CA PRO A 220 11.76 -7.20 -18.33
C PRO A 220 12.14 -6.89 -19.80
N PRO A 221 11.18 -6.51 -20.67
CA PRO A 221 9.74 -6.44 -20.39
C PRO A 221 9.13 -7.84 -20.24
N ILE A 222 8.26 -8.01 -19.24
CA ILE A 222 7.58 -9.28 -18.98
C ILE A 222 6.48 -9.44 -20.03
N THR A 223 6.74 -10.21 -21.07
CA THR A 223 5.79 -10.44 -22.19
C THR A 223 4.69 -11.43 -21.84
N SER A 224 4.94 -12.33 -20.88
CA SER A 224 3.98 -13.32 -20.40
C SER A 224 3.82 -13.26 -18.88
N PRO A 225 3.07 -12.28 -18.33
CA PRO A 225 2.85 -12.16 -16.89
C PRO A 225 2.20 -13.40 -16.26
N ALA A 226 1.47 -14.20 -17.06
CA ALA A 226 0.88 -15.47 -16.63
C ALA A 226 1.91 -16.52 -16.17
N ASN A 227 3.19 -16.35 -16.51
CA ASN A 227 4.27 -17.25 -16.10
C ASN A 227 4.85 -16.91 -14.72
N ILE A 228 4.51 -15.77 -14.13
CA ILE A 228 5.02 -15.36 -12.81
C ILE A 228 4.54 -16.33 -11.73
N ARG A 229 5.45 -16.79 -10.87
CA ARG A 229 5.20 -17.71 -9.74
C ARG A 229 5.72 -17.15 -8.41
N ARG A 230 6.78 -16.35 -8.48
CA ARG A 230 7.41 -15.70 -7.33
C ARG A 230 7.74 -14.26 -7.67
N ILE A 231 7.51 -13.38 -6.72
CA ILE A 231 7.79 -11.95 -6.80
C ILE A 231 8.73 -11.63 -5.66
N GLN A 232 9.87 -11.06 -5.99
CA GLN A 232 10.81 -10.52 -5.02
C GLN A 232 10.73 -8.99 -5.04
N ILE A 233 10.76 -8.39 -3.86
CA ILE A 233 10.80 -6.95 -3.69
C ILE A 233 12.10 -6.59 -2.99
N GLN A 234 12.76 -5.55 -3.47
CA GLN A 234 13.83 -4.89 -2.75
C GLN A 234 13.46 -3.42 -2.55
N MET A 235 13.54 -2.94 -1.32
CA MET A 235 13.34 -1.55 -0.95
C MET A 235 14.56 -1.08 -0.15
N ARG A 236 15.04 0.15 -0.40
CA ARG A 236 16.06 0.78 0.46
C ARG A 236 15.48 2.04 1.07
N VAL A 237 15.79 2.25 2.35
CA VAL A 237 15.37 3.42 3.12
C VAL A 237 16.59 4.03 3.78
N GLN A 238 16.63 5.36 3.84
CA GLN A 238 17.72 6.07 4.50
C GLN A 238 17.52 6.05 6.02
N SER A 239 18.52 5.52 6.72
CA SER A 239 18.72 5.63 8.17
C SER A 239 20.02 6.38 8.42
N ILE A 240 20.29 6.80 9.66
CA ILE A 240 21.40 7.70 10.06
C ILE A 240 22.74 7.28 9.42
N GLY A 241 23.10 7.89 8.29
CA GLY A 241 24.32 7.59 7.54
C GLY A 241 24.38 6.21 6.87
N GLU A 242 23.33 5.40 6.95
CA GLU A 242 23.31 4.02 6.46
C GLU A 242 22.01 3.71 5.70
N GLN A 243 22.11 2.92 4.62
CA GLN A 243 20.92 2.46 3.90
C GLN A 243 20.44 1.13 4.51
N ILE A 244 19.20 1.10 4.97
CA ILE A 244 18.54 -0.14 5.38
C ILE A 244 17.92 -0.76 4.14
N VAL A 245 18.33 -1.98 3.82
CA VAL A 245 17.76 -2.78 2.73
C VAL A 245 16.69 -3.71 3.31
N MET A 246 15.49 -3.63 2.77
CA MET A 246 14.38 -4.54 3.05
C MET A 246 14.17 -5.40 1.81
N THR A 247 14.16 -6.72 1.98
CA THR A 247 13.88 -7.68 0.91
C THR A 247 12.74 -8.58 1.30
N SER A 248 11.85 -8.88 0.36
CA SER A 248 10.76 -9.81 0.58
C SER A 248 10.56 -10.71 -0.63
N ASP A 249 10.28 -11.98 -0.36
CA ASP A 249 10.04 -13.01 -1.36
C ASP A 249 8.62 -13.56 -1.18
N ILE A 250 7.78 -13.38 -2.20
CA ILE A 250 6.36 -13.68 -2.16
C ILE A 250 6.04 -14.70 -3.24
N ARG A 251 5.35 -15.77 -2.83
CA ARG A 251 4.64 -16.67 -3.73
C ARG A 251 3.14 -16.46 -3.56
N PRO A 252 2.45 -15.84 -4.52
CA PRO A 252 1.01 -15.64 -4.46
C PRO A 252 0.26 -16.96 -4.31
N ARG A 253 -0.77 -17.00 -3.47
CA ARG A 253 -1.49 -18.25 -3.14
C ARG A 253 -2.42 -18.73 -4.24
N ASN A 254 -2.88 -17.82 -5.09
CA ASN A 254 -3.92 -18.09 -6.08
C ASN A 254 -3.39 -18.05 -7.51
N ILE A 255 -2.07 -18.01 -7.68
CA ILE A 255 -1.42 -18.12 -8.98
C ILE A 255 -0.91 -19.57 -9.08
N PRO A 256 -1.23 -20.29 -10.17
CA PRO A 256 -0.75 -21.65 -10.40
C PRO A 256 0.77 -21.69 -10.53
#